data_AF-G5IY05-F1
#
_entry.id   AF-G5IY05-F1
#
_cell.length_a   1.000
_cell.length_b   1.000
_cell.length_c   1.000
_cell.angle_alpha   90.00
_cell.angle_beta   90.00
_cell.angle_gamma   90.00
#
_symmetry.space_group_name_H-M   'P 1'
#
loop_
_entity.id
_entity.type
_entity.pdbx_description
1 polymer ?
#
loop_
_entity_poly.entity_id
_entity_poly.type
_entity_poly.pdbx_seq_one_letter_code
_entity_poly.pdbx_strand_id
1 'polypeptide(L)'
;MTEVHPEFSNKNERSENDLFLPFTYEEILKKIGKDKSRLVDLIVPVTQFEKQIIQVVLDIENAGYLLFLYGVSGVGKSTFISSLKFQKHIPIQSIVSIDASELDYENKSDIKLKQLLKQIKKEARDFFSENNQSNDKLCIVIDYLENLNDEDNNNVKAFFRDLNGLLRKYPILIIWPVTVREDLENMQEFAKSFSSTMFHRIRPAINFTGPPLDEYPNIAKKTIMFFNEGKSCYEFQLTDNDLENLKKGYEKKAQEKHLIRDYLKDIRSLWEERTDYISGIVKNVPKPTEVWFIFSYPEAEDIVARFAKQTPDIINEMWNADYKSLFVYISDNNQRKADWKPQRLTLALSRRMLTTKIMYLPTNALVSCIAAYAKDAEIPIPKEDLLNRDKYNILQHWCIKSNAKKTLSTTPLYLQLSGVSITGGKRKSGRVEKGLKNATPAFEKINKDISDKKISDQKFNKAVCLALQDVFNNSEHNLDFVAEKPHPHLTNIRPDILVDTNDKLVCLEFCYTNNKTPGNMADYVLRKLNQYMKQLEDNFEIPKDLLS
;
A
#
# COMPACT_ATOMS: atom_id res chain seq x y z
N MET A 1 5.95 -9.48 -33.44
CA MET A 1 6.11 -10.36 -32.27
C MET A 1 6.10 -9.47 -31.07
N THR A 2 4.94 -9.41 -30.43
CA THR A 2 4.57 -8.49 -29.37
C THR A 2 5.34 -8.83 -28.10
N GLU A 3 6.11 -7.85 -27.60
CA GLU A 3 6.80 -7.88 -26.32
C GLU A 3 5.76 -7.94 -25.20
N VAL A 4 5.77 -9.05 -24.46
CA VAL A 4 4.98 -9.19 -23.24
C VAL A 4 5.79 -8.51 -22.13
N HIS A 5 5.53 -7.22 -21.93
CA HIS A 5 5.87 -6.56 -20.67
C HIS A 5 5.09 -7.24 -19.55
N PRO A 6 5.71 -7.62 -18.42
CA PRO A 6 4.95 -7.83 -17.21
C PRO A 6 4.46 -6.45 -16.77
N GLU A 7 3.24 -6.10 -17.17
CA GLU A 7 2.51 -5.00 -16.56
C GLU A 7 2.45 -5.30 -15.06
N PHE A 8 3.15 -4.50 -14.25
CA PHE A 8 2.65 -4.23 -12.91
C PHE A 8 1.35 -3.47 -13.13
N SER A 9 0.25 -4.21 -13.24
CA SER A 9 -1.06 -3.62 -13.39
C SER A 9 -1.34 -2.84 -12.11
N ASN A 10 -1.17 -1.52 -12.19
CA ASN A 10 -1.83 -0.57 -11.28
C ASN A 10 -3.35 -0.56 -11.49
N LYS A 11 -3.89 -1.54 -12.23
CA LYS A 11 -5.27 -1.93 -12.11
C LYS A 11 -5.43 -2.67 -10.78
N ASN A 12 -6.18 -2.07 -9.87
CA ASN A 12 -7.00 -2.81 -8.93
C ASN A 12 -8.01 -3.70 -9.71
N GLU A 13 -7.54 -4.60 -10.56
CA GLU A 13 -8.31 -5.78 -10.96
C GLU A 13 -8.32 -6.66 -9.71
N ARG A 14 -9.28 -6.34 -8.83
CA ARG A 14 -9.64 -7.18 -7.70
C ARG A 14 -9.78 -8.60 -8.21
N SER A 15 -9.15 -9.55 -7.52
CA SER A 15 -9.35 -10.95 -7.83
C SER A 15 -10.85 -11.26 -7.80
N GLU A 16 -11.33 -12.21 -8.62
CA GLU A 16 -12.74 -12.61 -8.62
C GLU A 16 -13.26 -13.01 -7.22
N ASN A 17 -12.37 -13.25 -6.25
CA ASN A 17 -12.67 -13.65 -4.88
C ASN A 17 -12.64 -12.50 -3.86
N ASP A 18 -12.36 -11.26 -4.28
CA ASP A 18 -12.30 -10.11 -3.37
C ASP A 18 -13.70 -9.57 -3.05
N LEU A 19 -14.08 -9.60 -1.77
CA LEU A 19 -15.36 -9.04 -1.32
C LEU A 19 -15.32 -7.51 -1.33
N PHE A 20 -16.20 -6.88 -2.11
CA PHE A 20 -16.44 -5.45 -2.05
C PHE A 20 -17.69 -5.09 -1.25
N LEU A 21 -17.51 -4.27 -0.23
CA LEU A 21 -18.57 -3.63 0.54
C LEU A 21 -18.30 -2.12 0.63
N PRO A 22 -19.20 -1.25 0.12
CA PRO A 22 -19.10 0.18 0.36
C PRO A 22 -19.63 0.53 1.76
N PHE A 23 -18.97 1.49 2.41
CA PHE A 23 -19.28 1.93 3.77
C PHE A 23 -19.88 3.34 3.82
N THR A 24 -19.77 4.08 2.72
CA THR A 24 -20.38 5.42 2.59
C THR A 24 -21.26 5.50 1.35
N TYR A 25 -22.14 6.50 1.35
CA TYR A 25 -23.05 6.73 0.23
C TYR A 25 -22.29 7.21 -1.02
N GLU A 26 -21.20 7.94 -0.82
CA GLU A 26 -20.33 8.45 -1.88
C GLU A 26 -19.59 7.28 -2.56
N GLU A 27 -19.14 6.28 -1.80
CA GLU A 27 -18.57 5.04 -2.35
C GLU A 27 -19.58 4.26 -3.19
N ILE A 28 -20.84 4.17 -2.73
CA ILE A 28 -21.95 3.58 -3.49
C ILE A 28 -22.11 4.30 -4.83
N LEU A 29 -22.21 5.63 -4.81
CA LEU A 29 -22.37 6.44 -6.03
C LEU A 29 -21.18 6.30 -6.97
N LYS A 30 -19.94 6.32 -6.44
CA LYS A 30 -18.72 6.18 -7.23
C LYS A 30 -18.65 4.84 -7.95
N LYS A 31 -19.08 3.75 -7.32
CA LYS A 31 -19.05 2.41 -7.92
C LYS A 31 -20.18 2.18 -8.92
N ILE A 32 -21.38 2.72 -8.67
CA ILE A 32 -22.53 2.61 -9.59
C ILE A 32 -22.33 3.47 -10.85
N GLY A 33 -21.64 4.62 -10.72
CA GLY A 33 -21.40 5.51 -11.84
C GLY A 33 -22.67 6.20 -12.32
N LYS A 34 -22.93 6.17 -13.64
CA LYS A 34 -24.04 6.91 -14.27
C LYS A 34 -25.40 6.25 -14.10
N ASP A 35 -25.46 4.94 -13.81
CA ASP A 35 -26.71 4.18 -13.74
C ASP A 35 -27.34 4.23 -12.34
N LYS A 36 -27.73 5.43 -11.91
CA LYS A 36 -28.36 5.67 -10.59
C LYS A 36 -29.72 4.98 -10.43
N SER A 37 -30.31 4.44 -11.51
CA SER A 37 -31.60 3.75 -11.48
C SER A 37 -31.55 2.44 -10.68
N ARG A 38 -30.39 1.78 -10.66
CA ARG A 38 -30.14 0.53 -9.94
C ARG A 38 -30.09 0.67 -8.42
N LEU A 39 -30.06 1.89 -7.89
CA LEU A 39 -30.09 2.13 -6.44
C LEU A 39 -31.34 1.54 -5.77
N VAL A 40 -32.45 1.42 -6.51
CA VAL A 40 -33.70 0.84 -6.01
C VAL A 40 -33.53 -0.62 -5.57
N ASP A 41 -32.67 -1.39 -6.24
CA ASP A 41 -32.44 -2.80 -5.92
C ASP A 41 -31.68 -2.99 -4.59
N LEU A 42 -30.88 -1.98 -4.21
CA LEU A 42 -30.05 -1.97 -3.02
C LEU A 42 -30.80 -1.45 -1.78
N ILE A 43 -31.59 -0.39 -1.95
CA ILE A 43 -32.13 0.37 -0.83
C ILE A 43 -33.32 -0.36 -0.20
N VAL A 44 -33.24 -0.59 1.11
CA VAL A 44 -34.37 -1.08 1.91
C VAL A 44 -35.19 0.12 2.40
N PRO A 45 -36.50 0.18 2.09
CA PRO A 45 -37.38 1.27 2.53
C PRO A 45 -37.43 1.36 4.06
N VAL A 46 -37.41 2.58 4.59
CA VAL A 46 -37.48 2.83 6.03
C VAL A 46 -38.83 3.46 6.36
N THR A 47 -39.88 2.65 6.23
CA THR A 47 -41.31 3.03 6.26
C THR A 47 -41.70 3.90 7.47
N GLN A 48 -41.09 3.70 8.63
CA GLN A 48 -41.32 4.52 9.82
C GLN A 48 -40.96 6.00 9.61
N PHE A 49 -39.85 6.30 8.93
CA PHE A 49 -39.41 7.67 8.65
C PHE A 49 -40.10 8.24 7.42
N GLU A 50 -40.41 7.41 6.42
CA GLU A 50 -41.22 7.80 5.26
C GLU A 50 -42.59 8.32 5.70
N LYS A 51 -43.27 7.63 6.62
CA LYS A 51 -44.55 8.08 7.19
C LYS A 51 -44.45 9.46 7.85
N GLN A 52 -43.32 9.76 8.50
CA GLN A 52 -43.09 11.07 9.12
C GLN A 52 -42.88 12.17 8.06
N ILE A 53 -42.14 11.88 6.99
CA ILE A 53 -42.00 12.80 5.86
C ILE A 53 -43.35 13.02 5.18
N ILE A 54 -44.10 11.95 4.89
CA ILE A 54 -45.44 12.05 4.27
C ILE A 54 -46.36 12.92 5.13
N GLN A 55 -46.36 12.75 6.45
CA GLN A 55 -47.16 13.58 7.35
C GLN A 55 -46.81 15.07 7.19
N VAL A 56 -45.52 15.43 7.24
CA VAL A 56 -45.08 16.82 7.07
C VAL A 56 -45.44 17.36 5.69
N VAL A 57 -45.26 16.56 4.64
CA VAL A 57 -45.53 16.96 3.27
C VAL A 57 -47.02 17.15 3.04
N LEU A 58 -47.89 16.29 3.55
CA LEU A 58 -49.35 16.41 3.39
C LEU A 58 -49.89 17.70 4.02
N ASP A 59 -49.31 18.14 5.14
CA ASP A 59 -49.71 19.37 5.83
C ASP A 59 -49.21 20.66 5.12
N ILE A 60 -48.39 20.54 4.07
CA ILE A 60 -48.02 21.66 3.19
C ILE A 60 -49.18 21.93 2.23
N GLU A 61 -49.92 23.00 2.48
CA GLU A 61 -50.92 23.56 1.56
C GLU A 61 -50.33 24.71 0.74
N ASN A 62 -50.09 25.86 1.38
CA ASN A 62 -49.56 27.07 0.73
C ASN A 62 -48.22 27.55 1.31
N ALA A 63 -47.83 27.03 2.49
CA ALA A 63 -46.60 27.39 3.18
C ALA A 63 -45.73 26.15 3.42
N GLY A 64 -44.46 26.26 3.08
CA GLY A 64 -43.45 25.23 3.26
C GLY A 64 -42.93 25.11 4.69
N TYR A 65 -42.15 24.05 4.92
CA TYR A 65 -41.53 23.74 6.20
C TYR A 65 -40.03 23.51 6.08
N LEU A 66 -39.31 23.92 7.11
CA LEU A 66 -37.95 23.48 7.41
C LEU A 66 -38.02 22.26 8.33
N LEU A 67 -37.38 21.17 7.93
CA LEU A 67 -37.33 19.92 8.66
C LEU A 67 -35.88 19.49 8.90
N PHE A 68 -35.47 19.50 10.15
CA PHE A 68 -34.18 18.93 10.52
C PHE A 68 -34.25 17.40 10.57
N LEU A 69 -33.32 16.74 9.90
CA LEU A 69 -33.13 15.28 9.96
C LEU A 69 -31.87 14.98 10.76
N TYR A 70 -32.05 14.75 12.06
CA TYR A 70 -30.95 14.41 12.95
C TYR A 70 -30.66 12.92 12.94
N GLY A 71 -29.39 12.55 12.92
CA GLY A 71 -28.97 11.18 13.21
C GLY A 71 -27.45 11.07 13.14
N VAL A 72 -26.87 10.18 13.93
CA VAL A 72 -25.42 9.99 13.99
C VAL A 72 -24.81 9.58 12.63
N SER A 73 -23.52 9.82 12.43
CA SER A 73 -22.84 9.46 11.17
C SER A 73 -22.87 7.94 10.96
N GLY A 74 -23.09 7.49 9.71
CA GLY A 74 -23.11 6.06 9.37
C GLY A 74 -24.45 5.33 9.58
N VAL A 75 -25.49 6.02 10.04
CA VAL A 75 -26.84 5.45 10.24
C VAL A 75 -27.66 5.30 8.95
N GLY A 76 -27.22 5.92 7.84
CA GLY A 76 -27.89 5.83 6.53
C GLY A 76 -28.73 7.04 6.10
N LYS A 77 -28.53 8.23 6.70
CA LYS A 77 -29.30 9.46 6.36
C LYS A 77 -29.24 9.84 4.88
N SER A 78 -28.05 9.96 4.30
CA SER A 78 -27.88 10.36 2.90
C SER A 78 -28.50 9.33 1.94
N THR A 79 -28.37 8.05 2.27
CA THR A 79 -29.03 6.95 1.54
C THR A 79 -30.54 7.07 1.61
N PHE A 80 -31.10 7.34 2.81
CA PHE A 80 -32.54 7.54 2.99
C PHE A 80 -33.07 8.74 2.21
N ILE A 81 -32.43 9.91 2.33
CA ILE A 81 -32.86 11.12 1.62
C ILE A 81 -32.81 10.92 0.10
N SER A 82 -31.72 10.34 -0.40
CA SER A 82 -31.60 10.02 -1.83
C SER A 82 -32.69 9.06 -2.29
N SER A 83 -33.06 8.09 -1.44
CA SER A 83 -34.10 7.11 -1.76
C SER A 83 -35.48 7.71 -1.97
N LEU A 84 -35.78 8.87 -1.37
CA LEU A 84 -37.07 9.54 -1.50
C LEU A 84 -37.42 9.86 -2.97
N LYS A 85 -36.41 10.04 -3.84
CA LYS A 85 -36.61 10.30 -5.29
C LYS A 85 -37.32 9.15 -6.01
N PHE A 86 -37.16 7.93 -5.50
CA PHE A 86 -37.74 6.71 -6.06
C PHE A 86 -39.12 6.37 -5.48
N GLN A 87 -39.50 7.01 -4.36
CA GLN A 87 -40.71 6.68 -3.61
C GLN A 87 -41.91 7.51 -4.09
N LYS A 88 -42.48 7.12 -5.23
CA LYS A 88 -43.59 7.85 -5.87
C LYS A 88 -44.88 7.91 -5.05
N HIS A 89 -45.03 7.11 -4.00
CA HIS A 89 -46.14 7.20 -3.06
C HIS A 89 -46.02 8.40 -2.11
N ILE A 90 -44.84 9.00 -1.98
CA ILE A 90 -44.64 10.25 -1.25
C ILE A 90 -45.01 11.40 -2.18
N PRO A 91 -45.92 12.31 -1.79
CA PRO A 91 -46.42 13.38 -2.65
C PRO A 91 -45.40 14.53 -2.78
N ILE A 92 -44.22 14.23 -3.30
CA ILE A 92 -43.15 15.18 -3.64
C ILE A 92 -42.86 15.03 -5.13
N GLN A 93 -42.99 16.12 -5.87
CA GLN A 93 -42.85 16.11 -7.32
C GLN A 93 -41.37 16.10 -7.75
N SER A 94 -40.53 16.87 -7.05
CA SER A 94 -39.09 16.95 -7.31
C SER A 94 -38.29 17.04 -6.02
N ILE A 95 -37.11 16.43 -6.02
CA ILE A 95 -36.13 16.52 -4.93
C ILE A 95 -34.80 17.00 -5.48
N VAL A 96 -34.39 18.19 -5.04
CA VAL A 96 -33.13 18.83 -5.41
C VAL A 96 -32.18 18.80 -4.21
N SER A 97 -30.94 18.40 -4.44
CA SER A 97 -29.87 18.46 -3.43
C SER A 97 -28.97 19.65 -3.74
N ILE A 98 -28.68 20.45 -2.72
CA ILE A 98 -27.72 21.56 -2.80
C ILE A 98 -26.52 21.17 -1.93
N ASP A 99 -25.38 20.95 -2.57
CA ASP A 99 -24.12 20.69 -1.88
C ASP A 99 -23.53 22.00 -1.37
N ALA A 100 -23.52 22.20 -0.05
CA ALA A 100 -22.99 23.42 0.54
C ALA A 100 -21.45 23.52 0.48
N SER A 101 -20.75 22.43 0.12
CA SER A 101 -19.29 22.43 -0.09
C SER A 101 -18.88 22.94 -1.48
N GLU A 102 -19.78 22.83 -2.47
CA GLU A 102 -19.58 23.31 -3.85
C GLU A 102 -20.01 24.77 -4.05
N LEU A 103 -20.46 25.45 -2.98
CA LEU A 103 -20.79 26.88 -3.01
C LEU A 103 -19.51 27.71 -3.09
N ASP A 104 -19.06 28.00 -4.31
CA ASP A 104 -17.86 28.78 -4.59
C ASP A 104 -17.97 30.24 -4.15
N TYR A 105 -16.92 30.75 -3.50
CA TYR A 105 -16.74 32.18 -3.19
C TYR A 105 -16.38 32.98 -4.46
N GLU A 106 -17.30 33.09 -5.43
CA GLU A 106 -17.06 33.90 -6.64
C GLU A 106 -16.75 35.37 -6.32
N ASN A 107 -17.21 35.88 -5.18
CA ASN A 107 -16.86 37.19 -4.65
C ASN A 107 -16.47 37.09 -3.18
N LYS A 108 -15.29 37.61 -2.79
CA LYS A 108 -14.82 37.70 -1.39
C LYS A 108 -15.77 38.44 -0.41
N SER A 109 -16.87 39.02 -0.92
CA SER A 109 -17.89 39.73 -0.17
C SER A 109 -19.21 38.96 0.05
N ASP A 110 -19.43 37.84 -0.65
CA ASP A 110 -20.65 37.05 -0.49
C ASP A 110 -20.44 35.91 0.49
N ILE A 111 -21.21 35.98 1.59
CA ILE A 111 -21.22 35.01 2.68
C ILE A 111 -21.92 33.72 2.21
N LYS A 112 -21.39 32.55 2.59
CA LYS A 112 -21.87 31.20 2.19
C LYS A 112 -23.38 31.03 2.32
N LEU A 113 -23.97 31.50 3.43
CA LEU A 113 -25.42 31.47 3.65
C LEU A 113 -26.25 32.29 2.65
N LYS A 114 -25.71 33.42 2.15
CA LYS A 114 -26.40 34.22 1.12
C LYS A 114 -26.44 33.49 -0.22
N GLN A 115 -25.36 32.80 -0.58
CA GLN A 115 -25.30 31.99 -1.80
C GLN A 115 -26.24 30.79 -1.71
N LEU A 116 -26.24 30.08 -0.58
CA LEU A 116 -27.19 29.00 -0.31
C LEU A 116 -28.63 29.49 -0.49
N LEU A 117 -28.99 30.62 0.13
CA LEU A 117 -30.34 31.19 -0.01
C LEU A 117 -30.66 31.60 -1.46
N LYS A 118 -29.69 32.11 -2.21
CA LYS A 118 -29.85 32.46 -3.63
C LYS A 118 -30.14 31.22 -4.47
N GLN A 119 -29.44 30.12 -4.22
CA GLN A 119 -29.68 28.85 -4.90
C GLN A 119 -31.03 28.25 -4.53
N ILE A 120 -31.39 28.20 -3.24
CA ILE A 120 -32.72 27.76 -2.79
C ILE A 120 -33.83 28.58 -3.48
N LYS A 121 -33.68 29.90 -3.55
CA LYS A 121 -34.63 30.80 -4.23
C LYS A 121 -34.72 30.54 -5.73
N LYS A 122 -33.60 30.20 -6.38
CA LYS A 122 -33.54 29.88 -7.80
C LYS A 122 -34.28 28.57 -8.07
N GLU A 123 -33.91 27.49 -7.39
CA GLU A 123 -34.55 26.17 -7.52
C GLU A 123 -36.06 26.23 -7.27
N ALA A 124 -36.48 26.99 -6.26
CA ALA A 124 -37.90 27.24 -6.00
C ALA A 124 -38.61 27.90 -7.19
N ARG A 125 -38.06 29.00 -7.72
CA ARG A 125 -38.67 29.75 -8.83
C ARG A 125 -38.73 28.93 -10.11
N ASP A 126 -37.63 28.24 -10.43
CA ASP A 126 -37.52 27.42 -11.63
C ASP A 126 -38.50 26.23 -11.57
N PHE A 127 -38.68 25.61 -10.39
CA PHE A 127 -39.65 24.55 -10.22
C PHE A 127 -41.10 25.02 -10.38
N PHE A 128 -41.49 26.11 -9.69
CA PHE A 128 -42.87 26.61 -9.70
C PHE A 128 -43.24 27.40 -10.96
N SER A 129 -42.28 27.82 -11.79
CA SER A 129 -42.60 28.35 -13.12
C SER A 129 -43.11 27.24 -14.06
N GLU A 130 -42.59 26.03 -13.90
CA GLU A 130 -42.92 24.85 -14.71
C GLU A 130 -44.05 24.00 -14.11
N ASN A 131 -44.24 24.05 -12.79
CA ASN A 131 -45.21 23.23 -12.04
C ASN A 131 -46.17 24.14 -11.26
N ASN A 132 -47.40 24.32 -11.77
CA ASN A 132 -48.39 25.27 -11.26
C ASN A 132 -49.64 24.60 -10.67
N GLN A 133 -49.64 23.28 -10.42
CA GLN A 133 -50.77 22.61 -9.79
C GLN A 133 -50.75 22.84 -8.28
N SER A 134 -51.94 22.94 -7.66
CA SER A 134 -52.08 23.19 -6.21
C SER A 134 -51.45 22.12 -5.32
N ASN A 135 -51.12 20.96 -5.89
CA ASN A 135 -50.53 19.83 -5.17
C ASN A 135 -49.03 19.65 -5.44
N ASP A 136 -48.42 20.50 -6.28
CA ASP A 136 -47.00 20.38 -6.63
C ASP A 136 -46.13 20.80 -5.45
N LYS A 137 -45.35 19.86 -4.93
CA LYS A 137 -44.47 20.07 -3.77
C LYS A 137 -43.02 19.81 -4.15
N LEU A 138 -42.15 20.76 -3.80
CA LEU A 138 -40.71 20.67 -4.00
C LEU A 138 -40.02 20.28 -2.69
N CYS A 139 -39.10 19.33 -2.73
CA CYS A 139 -38.19 19.05 -1.62
C CYS A 139 -36.78 19.53 -1.95
N ILE A 140 -36.18 20.32 -1.06
CA ILE A 140 -34.80 20.77 -1.17
C ILE A 140 -34.00 20.16 -0.02
N VAL A 141 -32.87 19.56 -0.33
CA VAL A 141 -31.94 18.96 0.65
C VAL A 141 -30.70 19.84 0.73
N ILE A 142 -30.30 20.23 1.94
CA ILE A 142 -29.06 20.98 2.17
C ILE A 142 -27.99 19.97 2.61
N ASP A 143 -27.10 19.58 1.70
CA ASP A 143 -26.04 18.61 1.98
C ASP A 143 -24.77 19.33 2.49
N TYR A 144 -24.04 18.69 3.42
CA TYR A 144 -22.73 19.14 3.93
C TYR A 144 -22.67 20.53 4.60
N LEU A 145 -23.76 20.95 5.26
CA LEU A 145 -23.78 22.11 6.15
C LEU A 145 -24.36 21.71 7.51
N GLU A 146 -23.54 21.16 8.40
CA GLU A 146 -24.04 20.54 9.64
C GLU A 146 -24.07 21.48 10.85
N ASN A 147 -23.32 22.60 10.81
CA ASN A 147 -23.32 23.63 11.84
C ASN A 147 -23.18 25.03 11.22
N LEU A 148 -23.43 26.05 12.05
CA LEU A 148 -23.37 27.46 11.66
C LEU A 148 -22.43 28.27 12.58
N ASN A 149 -21.54 27.60 13.30
CA ASN A 149 -20.72 28.24 14.36
C ASN A 149 -19.68 29.21 13.78
N ASP A 150 -19.22 28.96 12.55
CA ASP A 150 -18.24 29.80 11.84
C ASP A 150 -18.88 31.02 11.15
N GLU A 151 -20.20 31.17 11.22
CA GLU A 151 -20.96 32.26 10.59
C GLU A 151 -21.29 33.37 11.58
N ASP A 152 -21.24 34.63 11.11
CA ASP A 152 -21.66 35.76 11.96
C ASP A 152 -23.14 35.64 12.34
N ASN A 153 -23.43 35.86 13.61
CA ASN A 153 -24.79 35.74 14.15
C ASN A 153 -25.80 36.61 13.39
N ASN A 154 -25.45 37.81 12.92
CA ASN A 154 -26.39 38.62 12.16
C ASN A 154 -26.68 38.04 10.77
N ASN A 155 -25.70 37.35 10.16
CA ASN A 155 -25.88 36.67 8.88
C ASN A 155 -26.79 35.45 9.02
N VAL A 156 -26.60 34.64 10.07
CA VAL A 156 -27.46 33.49 10.40
C VAL A 156 -28.90 33.95 10.61
N LYS A 157 -29.07 35.03 11.38
CA LYS A 157 -30.36 35.67 11.64
C LYS A 157 -31.03 36.18 10.35
N ALA A 158 -30.28 36.88 9.49
CA ALA A 158 -30.77 37.36 8.21
C ALA A 158 -31.19 36.21 7.28
N PHE A 159 -30.41 35.13 7.25
CA PHE A 159 -30.70 33.93 6.48
C PHE A 159 -32.04 33.30 6.88
N PHE A 160 -32.26 33.01 8.17
CA PHE A 160 -33.52 32.40 8.63
C PHE A 160 -34.73 33.32 8.42
N ARG A 161 -34.57 34.64 8.56
CA ARG A 161 -35.63 35.61 8.26
C ARG A 161 -36.06 35.52 6.79
N ASP A 162 -35.09 35.52 5.88
CA ASP A 162 -35.37 35.49 4.45
C ASP A 162 -35.87 34.11 4.00
N LEU A 163 -35.37 33.04 4.63
CA LEU A 163 -35.85 31.67 4.43
C LEU A 163 -37.32 31.53 4.82
N ASN A 164 -37.73 32.07 5.98
CA ASN A 164 -39.14 32.12 6.38
C ASN A 164 -40.00 32.87 5.34
N GLY A 165 -39.48 33.98 4.82
CA GLY A 165 -40.15 34.74 3.76
C GLY A 165 -40.34 33.94 2.47
N LEU A 166 -39.44 32.99 2.17
CA LEU A 166 -39.57 32.04 1.06
C LEU A 166 -40.59 30.94 1.37
N LEU A 167 -40.50 30.30 2.53
CA LEU A 167 -41.38 29.21 2.95
C LEU A 167 -42.84 29.66 3.02
N ARG A 168 -43.13 30.93 3.34
CA ARG A 168 -44.50 31.48 3.30
C ARG A 168 -45.09 31.64 1.89
N LYS A 169 -44.25 31.59 0.85
CA LYS A 169 -44.65 31.85 -0.55
C LYS A 169 -44.76 30.59 -1.39
N TYR A 170 -44.01 29.55 -1.05
CA TYR A 170 -43.92 28.34 -1.86
C TYR A 170 -44.14 27.09 -1.01
N PRO A 171 -44.87 26.09 -1.52
CA PRO A 171 -45.06 24.80 -0.87
C PRO A 171 -43.80 23.92 -0.99
N ILE A 172 -42.77 24.26 -0.20
CA ILE A 172 -41.45 23.61 -0.21
C ILE A 172 -41.19 22.89 1.11
N LEU A 173 -40.70 21.66 1.06
CA LEU A 173 -40.05 21.00 2.19
C LEU A 173 -38.53 21.18 2.09
N ILE A 174 -37.91 21.82 3.07
CA ILE A 174 -36.44 21.87 3.17
C ILE A 174 -36.00 20.83 4.19
N ILE A 175 -35.30 19.80 3.75
CA ILE A 175 -34.67 18.80 4.62
C ILE A 175 -33.23 19.23 4.90
N TRP A 176 -32.90 19.38 6.18
CA TRP A 176 -31.57 19.75 6.61
C TRP A 176 -30.98 18.64 7.50
N PRO A 177 -30.08 17.79 6.96
CA PRO A 177 -29.44 16.71 7.69
C PRO A 177 -28.43 17.26 8.70
N VAL A 178 -28.44 16.73 9.93
CA VAL A 178 -27.51 17.12 11.00
C VAL A 178 -27.01 15.86 11.71
N THR A 179 -25.71 15.80 12.05
CA THR A 179 -25.13 14.62 12.73
C THR A 179 -24.94 14.80 14.23
N VAL A 180 -24.79 16.04 14.70
CA VAL A 180 -24.51 16.38 16.10
C VAL A 180 -25.77 16.96 16.76
N ARG A 181 -26.06 16.52 17.99
CA ARG A 181 -27.26 16.92 18.73
C ARG A 181 -27.23 18.41 19.10
N GLU A 182 -26.09 18.87 19.59
CA GLU A 182 -25.86 20.25 20.00
C GLU A 182 -26.06 21.22 18.84
N ASP A 183 -25.53 20.90 17.65
CA ASP A 183 -25.72 21.73 16.46
C ASP A 183 -27.19 21.81 16.03
N LEU A 184 -27.94 20.71 16.11
CA LEU A 184 -29.38 20.72 15.87
C LEU A 184 -30.09 21.69 16.84
N GLU A 185 -29.78 21.61 18.12
CA GLU A 185 -30.41 22.43 19.16
C GLU A 185 -30.10 23.91 18.94
N ASN A 186 -28.84 24.24 18.69
CA ASN A 186 -28.40 25.60 18.35
C ASN A 186 -29.13 26.14 17.10
N MET A 187 -29.16 25.37 16.01
CA MET A 187 -29.84 25.78 14.77
C MET A 187 -31.35 25.95 14.95
N GLN A 188 -31.99 25.09 15.76
CA GLN A 188 -33.40 25.23 16.11
C GLN A 188 -33.67 26.49 16.94
N GLU A 189 -32.83 26.81 17.91
CA GLU A 189 -32.95 28.03 18.71
C GLU A 189 -32.81 29.28 17.84
N PHE A 190 -31.80 29.33 16.97
CA PHE A 190 -31.63 30.42 16.01
C PHE A 190 -32.87 30.61 15.14
N ALA A 191 -33.40 29.54 14.55
CA ALA A 191 -34.58 29.61 13.70
C ALA A 191 -35.86 30.02 14.47
N LYS A 192 -36.08 29.46 15.67
CA LYS A 192 -37.24 29.76 16.53
C LYS A 192 -37.24 31.22 17.00
N SER A 193 -36.07 31.84 17.17
CA SER A 193 -35.97 33.25 17.53
C SER A 193 -36.59 34.21 16.50
N PHE A 194 -36.76 33.78 15.25
CA PHE A 194 -37.43 34.55 14.19
C PHE A 194 -38.88 34.13 13.96
N SER A 195 -39.14 32.83 13.91
CA SER A 195 -40.48 32.35 13.60
C SER A 195 -40.67 30.89 13.97
N SER A 196 -41.66 30.62 14.80
CA SER A 196 -42.11 29.26 15.10
C SER A 196 -42.87 28.60 13.94
N THR A 197 -43.32 29.38 12.94
CA THR A 197 -44.13 28.87 11.81
C THR A 197 -43.32 28.20 10.72
N MET A 198 -41.98 28.27 10.75
CA MET A 198 -41.11 27.57 9.80
C MET A 198 -41.07 26.06 10.04
N PHE A 199 -41.39 25.62 11.25
CA PHE A 199 -41.35 24.22 11.64
C PHE A 199 -42.74 23.62 11.62
N HIS A 200 -42.82 22.34 11.28
CA HIS A 200 -44.04 21.59 11.43
C HIS A 200 -44.41 21.43 12.91
N ARG A 201 -45.68 21.69 13.27
CA ARG A 201 -46.16 21.76 14.67
C ARG A 201 -45.87 20.50 15.48
N ILE A 202 -46.06 19.33 14.87
CA ILE A 202 -45.93 18.03 15.57
C ILE A 202 -44.51 17.45 15.40
N ARG A 203 -43.82 17.82 14.32
CA ARG A 203 -42.52 17.24 13.91
C ARG A 203 -41.55 18.35 13.49
N PRO A 204 -41.00 19.13 14.44
CA PRO A 204 -40.00 20.16 14.13
C PRO A 204 -38.65 19.56 13.71
N ALA A 205 -38.38 18.31 14.09
CA ALA A 205 -37.26 17.51 13.63
C ALA A 205 -37.62 16.02 13.65
N ILE A 206 -36.89 15.24 12.85
CA ILE A 206 -36.93 13.77 12.84
C ILE A 206 -35.60 13.26 13.41
N ASN A 207 -35.70 12.41 14.43
CA ASN A 207 -34.56 11.64 14.96
C ASN A 207 -34.44 10.34 14.15
N PHE A 208 -33.63 10.36 13.11
CA PHE A 208 -33.39 9.25 12.22
C PHE A 208 -32.42 8.23 12.85
N THR A 209 -32.93 7.04 13.12
CA THR A 209 -32.19 5.92 13.71
C THR A 209 -31.79 4.87 12.68
N GLY A 210 -32.03 5.10 11.39
CA GLY A 210 -31.68 4.16 10.34
C GLY A 210 -32.69 3.02 10.16
N PRO A 211 -32.35 2.03 9.33
CA PRO A 211 -33.17 0.85 9.16
C PRO A 211 -33.27 0.04 10.47
N PRO A 212 -34.35 -0.74 10.66
CA PRO A 212 -34.46 -1.66 11.80
C PRO A 212 -33.29 -2.64 11.83
N LEU A 213 -32.84 -3.04 13.03
CA LEU A 213 -31.77 -4.03 13.20
C LEU A 213 -32.09 -5.37 12.51
N ASP A 214 -33.37 -5.76 12.45
CA ASP A 214 -33.80 -6.98 11.77
C ASP A 214 -33.51 -6.96 10.26
N GLU A 215 -33.37 -5.78 9.66
CA GLU A 215 -33.04 -5.63 8.23
C GLU A 215 -31.53 -5.63 7.96
N TYR A 216 -30.67 -5.59 8.99
CA TYR A 216 -29.21 -5.49 8.79
C TYR A 216 -28.64 -6.67 8.01
N PRO A 217 -28.98 -7.95 8.32
CA PRO A 217 -28.56 -9.09 7.52
C PRO A 217 -29.02 -8.99 6.06
N ASN A 218 -30.25 -8.54 5.82
CA ASN A 218 -30.82 -8.40 4.49
C ASN A 218 -30.11 -7.30 3.68
N ILE A 219 -29.87 -6.13 4.29
CA ILE A 219 -29.11 -5.03 3.69
C ILE A 219 -27.70 -5.51 3.32
N ALA A 220 -27.03 -6.23 4.20
CA ALA A 220 -25.70 -6.76 3.92
C ALA A 220 -25.72 -7.74 2.74
N LYS A 221 -26.63 -8.72 2.72
CA LYS A 221 -26.79 -9.67 1.61
C LYS A 221 -27.04 -8.97 0.28
N LYS A 222 -27.96 -8.01 0.24
CA LYS A 222 -28.24 -7.20 -0.96
C LYS A 222 -27.02 -6.40 -1.39
N THR A 223 -26.29 -5.81 -0.45
CA THR A 223 -25.07 -5.04 -0.73
C THR A 223 -24.00 -5.94 -1.35
N ILE A 224 -23.75 -7.13 -0.79
CA ILE A 224 -22.79 -8.09 -1.34
C ILE A 224 -23.19 -8.47 -2.77
N MET A 225 -24.43 -8.92 -2.96
CA MET A 225 -24.94 -9.38 -4.25
C MET A 225 -24.88 -8.28 -5.32
N PHE A 226 -25.26 -7.05 -4.94
CA PHE A 226 -25.30 -5.92 -5.87
C PHE A 226 -23.90 -5.51 -6.37
N PHE A 227 -22.92 -5.51 -5.47
CA PHE A 227 -21.58 -4.97 -5.74
C PHE A 227 -20.55 -6.00 -6.22
N ASN A 228 -20.88 -7.28 -6.12
CA ASN A 228 -19.98 -8.38 -6.46
C ASN A 228 -20.61 -9.31 -7.51
N GLU A 229 -21.12 -8.72 -8.60
CA GLU A 229 -21.57 -9.47 -9.80
C GLU A 229 -22.66 -10.52 -9.54
N GLY A 230 -23.51 -10.30 -8.54
CA GLY A 230 -24.57 -11.24 -8.17
C GLY A 230 -24.13 -12.36 -7.22
N LYS A 231 -22.85 -12.40 -6.82
CA LYS A 231 -22.35 -13.41 -5.88
C LYS A 231 -23.01 -13.27 -4.51
N SER A 232 -23.40 -14.40 -3.95
CA SER A 232 -23.98 -14.49 -2.62
C SER A 232 -22.90 -14.38 -1.52
N CYS A 233 -23.32 -14.11 -0.28
CA CYS A 233 -22.39 -14.09 0.86
C CYS A 233 -21.67 -15.44 1.06
N TYR A 234 -22.29 -16.54 0.68
CA TYR A 234 -21.74 -17.89 0.80
C TYR A 234 -20.48 -18.11 -0.05
N GLU A 235 -20.41 -17.47 -1.22
CA GLU A 235 -19.25 -17.51 -2.10
C GLU A 235 -18.03 -16.82 -1.50
N PHE A 236 -18.26 -15.93 -0.53
CA PHE A 236 -17.23 -15.29 0.28
C PHE A 236 -17.02 -15.98 1.63
N GLN A 237 -17.40 -17.25 1.77
CA GLN A 237 -17.24 -18.01 3.03
C GLN A 237 -17.95 -17.37 4.24
N LEU A 238 -18.99 -16.56 3.99
CA LEU A 238 -19.88 -15.99 5.00
C LEU A 238 -21.20 -16.77 5.02
N THR A 239 -21.76 -16.99 6.20
CA THR A 239 -23.02 -17.74 6.38
C THR A 239 -24.09 -16.89 7.04
N ASP A 240 -25.35 -17.26 6.89
CA ASP A 240 -26.47 -16.58 7.55
C ASP A 240 -26.31 -16.53 9.08
N ASN A 241 -25.73 -17.58 9.68
CA ASN A 241 -25.43 -17.60 11.10
C ASN A 241 -24.43 -16.51 11.48
N ASP A 242 -23.47 -16.18 10.61
CA ASP A 242 -22.50 -15.12 10.87
C ASP A 242 -23.17 -13.75 10.93
N LEU A 243 -24.03 -13.46 9.94
CA LEU A 243 -24.82 -12.24 9.89
C LEU A 243 -25.74 -12.11 11.12
N GLU A 244 -26.42 -13.20 11.50
CA GLU A 244 -27.30 -13.22 12.67
C GLU A 244 -26.54 -13.12 14.00
N ASN A 245 -25.35 -13.73 14.10
CA ASN A 245 -24.51 -13.61 15.28
C ASN A 245 -24.00 -12.17 15.47
N LEU A 246 -23.58 -11.52 14.38
CA LEU A 246 -23.24 -10.10 14.41
C LEU A 246 -24.45 -9.26 14.85
N LYS A 247 -25.64 -9.52 14.30
CA LYS A 247 -26.87 -8.80 14.67
C LYS A 247 -27.16 -8.92 16.17
N LYS A 248 -27.12 -10.13 16.73
CA LYS A 248 -27.27 -10.38 18.19
C LYS A 248 -26.24 -9.62 19.03
N GLY A 249 -25.04 -9.40 18.49
CA GLY A 249 -24.02 -8.55 19.10
C GLY A 249 -24.45 -7.08 19.16
N TYR A 250 -25.12 -6.57 18.13
CA TYR A 250 -25.66 -5.21 18.09
C TYR A 250 -26.90 -5.03 18.96
N GLU A 251 -27.77 -6.05 19.08
CA GLU A 251 -28.94 -6.01 20.01
C GLU A 251 -28.53 -5.73 21.47
N LYS A 252 -27.33 -6.15 21.87
CA LYS A 252 -26.77 -5.90 23.21
C LYS A 252 -26.17 -4.50 23.36
N LYS A 253 -25.92 -3.78 22.27
CA LYS A 253 -25.36 -2.42 22.28
C LYS A 253 -26.48 -1.40 22.50
N ALA A 254 -26.13 -0.23 23.03
CA ALA A 254 -27.02 0.93 23.08
C ALA A 254 -27.50 1.31 21.67
N GLN A 255 -28.72 1.84 21.55
CA GLN A 255 -29.36 2.17 20.28
C GLN A 255 -28.55 3.14 19.41
N GLU A 256 -27.81 4.06 20.03
CA GLU A 256 -26.92 5.00 19.33
C GLU A 256 -25.76 4.32 18.58
N LYS A 257 -25.42 3.08 18.96
CA LYS A 257 -24.38 2.26 18.32
C LYS A 257 -24.95 1.33 17.24
N HIS A 258 -26.24 1.40 16.96
CA HIS A 258 -26.88 0.64 15.88
C HIS A 258 -26.62 1.35 14.55
N LEU A 259 -25.41 1.16 14.02
CA LEU A 259 -24.95 1.78 12.77
C LEU A 259 -24.79 0.73 11.68
N ILE A 260 -25.55 0.87 10.59
CA ILE A 260 -25.43 -0.04 9.44
C ILE A 260 -24.02 -0.02 8.83
N ARG A 261 -23.35 1.14 8.83
CA ARG A 261 -21.95 1.26 8.39
C ARG A 261 -21.02 0.33 9.18
N ASP A 262 -21.14 0.33 10.50
CA ASP A 262 -20.25 -0.47 11.35
C ASP A 262 -20.56 -1.95 11.24
N TYR A 263 -21.84 -2.30 11.09
CA TYR A 263 -22.25 -3.67 10.80
C TYR A 263 -21.63 -4.20 9.50
N LEU A 264 -21.63 -3.41 8.41
CA LEU A 264 -20.96 -3.79 7.16
C LEU A 264 -19.44 -3.91 7.30
N LYS A 265 -18.81 -3.06 8.12
CA LYS A 265 -17.37 -3.18 8.44
C LYS A 265 -17.06 -4.47 9.19
N ASP A 266 -17.87 -4.81 10.19
CA ASP A 266 -17.69 -6.04 10.97
C ASP A 266 -17.84 -7.29 10.08
N ILE A 267 -18.74 -7.27 9.09
CA ILE A 267 -18.84 -8.34 8.07
C ILE A 267 -17.57 -8.45 7.25
N ARG A 268 -17.01 -7.33 6.79
CA ARG A 268 -15.75 -7.33 6.03
C ARG A 268 -14.61 -7.89 6.88
N SER A 269 -14.48 -7.46 8.14
CA SER A 269 -13.47 -7.96 9.05
C SER A 269 -13.56 -9.48 9.24
N LEU A 270 -14.78 -10.01 9.38
CA LEU A 270 -15.01 -11.45 9.49
C LEU A 270 -14.58 -12.22 8.23
N TRP A 271 -14.86 -11.66 7.05
CA TRP A 271 -14.39 -12.22 5.79
C TRP A 271 -12.86 -12.20 5.68
N GLU A 272 -12.22 -11.08 6.04
CA GLU A 272 -10.76 -10.92 6.02
C GLU A 272 -10.06 -11.95 6.92
N GLU A 273 -10.63 -12.21 8.11
CA GLU A 273 -10.13 -13.22 9.05
C GLU A 273 -10.26 -14.65 8.49
N ARG A 274 -11.42 -15.01 7.93
CA ARG A 274 -11.66 -16.38 7.42
C ARG A 274 -10.82 -16.73 6.20
N THR A 275 -10.62 -15.74 5.33
CA THR A 275 -9.90 -15.96 4.08
C THR A 275 -8.39 -15.77 4.20
N ASP A 276 -7.89 -15.42 5.39
CA ASP A 276 -6.50 -15.02 5.61
C ASP A 276 -6.05 -13.96 4.57
N TYR A 277 -7.00 -13.09 4.20
CA TYR A 277 -6.90 -12.19 3.04
C TYR A 277 -5.68 -11.28 3.15
N ILE A 278 -5.44 -10.76 4.36
CA ILE A 278 -4.29 -9.89 4.65
C ILE A 278 -2.98 -10.62 4.40
N SER A 279 -2.82 -11.88 4.85
CA SER A 279 -1.61 -12.65 4.60
C SER A 279 -1.45 -12.99 3.11
N GLY A 280 -2.56 -13.21 2.40
CA GLY A 280 -2.59 -13.37 0.94
C GLY A 280 -2.08 -12.13 0.21
N ILE A 281 -2.51 -10.94 0.61
CA ILE A 281 -2.00 -9.67 0.08
C ILE A 281 -0.51 -9.52 0.39
N VAL A 282 -0.10 -9.75 1.64
CA VAL A 282 1.29 -9.59 2.09
C VAL A 282 2.24 -10.52 1.32
N LYS A 283 1.83 -11.74 0.98
CA LYS A 283 2.63 -12.64 0.13
C LYS A 283 2.92 -12.08 -1.27
N ASN A 284 2.04 -11.24 -1.79
CA ASN A 284 2.20 -10.60 -3.10
C ASN A 284 2.99 -9.28 -3.02
N VAL A 285 3.25 -8.76 -1.81
CA VAL A 285 4.13 -7.60 -1.62
C VAL A 285 5.58 -8.05 -1.83
N PRO A 286 6.33 -7.45 -2.77
CA PRO A 286 7.72 -7.81 -3.01
C PRO A 286 8.57 -7.73 -1.75
N LYS A 287 9.33 -8.79 -1.45
CA LYS A 287 10.30 -8.77 -0.34
C LYS A 287 11.37 -7.69 -0.60
N PRO A 288 11.84 -6.97 0.45
CA PRO A 288 12.98 -6.07 0.33
C PRO A 288 14.19 -6.77 -0.29
N THR A 289 14.85 -6.09 -1.23
CA THR A 289 16.04 -6.62 -1.93
C THR A 289 17.32 -6.02 -1.35
N GLU A 290 18.28 -6.87 -1.03
CA GLU A 290 19.65 -6.47 -0.71
C GLU A 290 20.61 -6.93 -1.80
N VAL A 291 21.62 -6.11 -2.11
CA VAL A 291 22.68 -6.44 -3.08
C VAL A 291 24.02 -6.47 -2.37
N TRP A 292 24.65 -7.64 -2.34
CA TRP A 292 25.89 -7.86 -1.60
C TRP A 292 27.03 -8.14 -2.58
N PHE A 293 27.96 -7.20 -2.67
CA PHE A 293 29.15 -7.34 -3.51
C PHE A 293 30.25 -8.08 -2.76
N ILE A 294 30.72 -9.19 -3.34
CA ILE A 294 31.69 -10.10 -2.74
C ILE A 294 33.03 -10.03 -3.49
N PHE A 295 34.08 -9.61 -2.79
CA PHE A 295 35.45 -9.55 -3.31
C PHE A 295 36.34 -10.60 -2.65
N SER A 296 37.17 -11.30 -3.45
CA SER A 296 37.91 -12.46 -2.94
C SER A 296 39.40 -12.49 -3.23
N TYR A 297 39.99 -11.43 -3.76
CA TYR A 297 41.45 -11.35 -3.94
C TYR A 297 42.17 -11.23 -2.58
N PRO A 298 43.48 -11.57 -2.49
CA PRO A 298 44.17 -11.73 -1.21
C PRO A 298 44.10 -10.50 -0.29
N GLU A 299 44.17 -9.29 -0.84
CA GLU A 299 44.10 -8.03 -0.09
C GLU A 299 42.69 -7.44 0.00
N ALA A 300 41.63 -8.19 -0.34
CA ALA A 300 40.26 -7.68 -0.43
C ALA A 300 39.75 -7.08 0.88
N GLU A 301 40.12 -7.66 2.03
CA GLU A 301 39.74 -7.15 3.35
C GLU A 301 40.15 -5.67 3.55
N ASP A 302 41.40 -5.34 3.20
CA ASP A 302 41.97 -3.99 3.41
C ASP A 302 41.34 -2.95 2.46
N ILE A 303 40.81 -3.36 1.31
CA ILE A 303 40.19 -2.47 0.33
C ILE A 303 38.69 -2.33 0.58
N VAL A 304 37.99 -3.45 0.83
CA VAL A 304 36.57 -3.48 1.18
C VAL A 304 36.30 -2.62 2.42
N ALA A 305 37.18 -2.67 3.43
CA ALA A 305 37.06 -1.86 4.64
C ALA A 305 37.02 -0.34 4.38
N ARG A 306 37.47 0.13 3.20
CA ARG A 306 37.39 1.55 2.80
C ARG A 306 36.00 1.93 2.29
N PHE A 307 35.24 0.96 1.78
CA PHE A 307 33.94 1.18 1.13
C PHE A 307 32.77 0.65 1.94
N ALA A 308 33.01 0.03 3.10
CA ALA A 308 31.99 -0.64 3.89
C ALA A 308 32.07 -0.23 5.36
N LYS A 309 30.92 0.04 5.98
CA LYS A 309 30.81 0.33 7.41
C LYS A 309 31.30 -0.85 8.25
N GLN A 310 32.05 -0.53 9.30
CA GLN A 310 32.63 -1.49 10.26
C GLN A 310 32.00 -1.28 11.64
N THR A 311 30.70 -1.55 11.76
CA THR A 311 29.92 -1.34 13.00
C THR A 311 29.55 -2.69 13.63
N PRO A 312 30.45 -3.32 14.41
CA PRO A 312 30.24 -4.67 14.94
C PRO A 312 29.03 -4.79 15.88
N ASP A 313 28.64 -3.69 16.52
CA ASP A 313 27.51 -3.65 17.46
C ASP A 313 26.14 -3.67 16.76
N ILE A 314 26.09 -3.36 15.45
CA ILE A 314 24.86 -3.32 14.66
C ILE A 314 25.04 -4.20 13.42
N ILE A 315 24.73 -5.50 13.55
CA ILE A 315 24.85 -6.53 12.48
C ILE A 315 24.19 -6.08 11.17
N ASN A 316 23.06 -5.38 11.30
CA ASN A 316 22.29 -4.86 10.19
C ASN A 316 23.01 -3.76 9.40
N GLU A 317 23.87 -2.97 10.05
CA GLU A 317 24.70 -1.93 9.42
C GLU A 317 26.08 -2.41 9.02
N MET A 318 26.57 -3.50 9.59
CA MET A 318 27.84 -4.11 9.23
C MET A 318 27.89 -4.39 7.72
N TRP A 319 29.01 -4.05 7.09
CA TRP A 319 29.25 -4.14 5.64
C TRP A 319 28.39 -3.24 4.75
N ASN A 320 27.49 -2.40 5.29
CA ASN A 320 26.75 -1.47 4.44
C ASN A 320 27.72 -0.58 3.69
N ALA A 321 27.46 -0.39 2.40
CA ALA A 321 28.28 0.47 1.56
C ALA A 321 28.31 1.91 2.12
N ASP A 322 29.52 2.47 2.17
CA ASP A 322 29.74 3.84 2.63
C ASP A 322 29.49 4.82 1.48
N TYR A 323 28.52 5.70 1.70
CA TYR A 323 28.13 6.72 0.72
C TYR A 323 29.32 7.62 0.33
N LYS A 324 30.08 8.12 1.31
CA LYS A 324 31.14 9.10 1.06
C LYS A 324 32.25 8.46 0.23
N SER A 325 32.65 7.24 0.57
CA SER A 325 33.67 6.49 -0.15
C SER A 325 33.28 6.21 -1.60
N LEU A 326 32.03 5.82 -1.89
CA LEU A 326 31.58 5.60 -3.27
C LEU A 326 31.40 6.91 -4.05
N PHE A 327 30.90 7.97 -3.40
CA PHE A 327 30.61 9.25 -4.03
C PHE A 327 31.86 9.98 -4.56
N VAL A 328 33.01 9.79 -3.91
CA VAL A 328 34.30 10.31 -4.40
C VAL A 328 34.59 9.82 -5.82
N TYR A 329 34.33 8.54 -6.11
CA TYR A 329 34.58 7.94 -7.43
C TYR A 329 33.52 8.26 -8.49
N ILE A 330 32.40 8.86 -8.09
CA ILE A 330 31.42 9.45 -9.02
C ILE A 330 31.87 10.85 -9.44
N SER A 331 32.35 11.65 -8.48
CA SER A 331 32.70 13.06 -8.67
C SER A 331 33.86 13.30 -9.64
N ASP A 332 34.70 12.29 -9.86
CA ASP A 332 35.86 12.38 -10.75
C ASP A 332 35.64 11.71 -12.12
N ASN A 333 34.46 11.10 -12.36
CA ASN A 333 34.17 10.35 -13.59
C ASN A 333 32.89 10.87 -14.29
N ASN A 334 33.06 11.49 -15.46
CA ASN A 334 31.96 12.11 -16.23
C ASN A 334 30.83 11.14 -16.60
N GLN A 335 31.14 9.87 -16.89
CA GLN A 335 30.11 8.87 -17.19
C GLN A 335 29.30 8.51 -15.94
N ARG A 336 29.98 8.40 -14.79
CA ARG A 336 29.31 8.11 -13.51
C ARG A 336 28.47 9.27 -13.01
N LYS A 337 28.87 10.52 -13.26
CA LYS A 337 28.04 11.71 -12.95
C LYS A 337 26.70 11.71 -13.67
N ALA A 338 26.65 11.17 -14.90
CA ALA A 338 25.40 11.08 -15.65
C ALA A 338 24.45 10.04 -15.04
N ASP A 339 24.99 8.91 -14.56
CA ASP A 339 24.20 7.83 -13.96
C ASP A 339 23.85 8.08 -12.48
N TRP A 340 24.69 8.80 -11.72
CA TRP A 340 24.60 8.87 -10.27
C TRP A 340 24.52 10.29 -9.72
N LYS A 341 23.33 10.62 -9.23
CA LYS A 341 23.08 11.81 -8.42
C LYS A 341 23.11 11.49 -6.92
N PRO A 342 23.38 12.47 -6.03
CA PRO A 342 23.44 12.27 -4.58
C PRO A 342 22.20 11.55 -4.00
N GLN A 343 21.01 11.96 -4.39
CA GLN A 343 19.73 11.41 -3.93
C GLN A 343 19.55 9.97 -4.42
N ARG A 344 19.82 9.72 -5.71
CA ARG A 344 19.76 8.38 -6.31
C ARG A 344 20.72 7.40 -5.62
N LEU A 345 21.96 7.83 -5.34
CA LEU A 345 22.90 7.01 -4.59
C LEU A 345 22.40 6.76 -3.17
N THR A 346 21.82 7.76 -2.50
CA THR A 346 21.24 7.57 -1.16
C THR A 346 20.12 6.53 -1.18
N LEU A 347 19.24 6.54 -2.19
CA LEU A 347 18.19 5.52 -2.34
C LEU A 347 18.76 4.12 -2.59
N ALA A 348 19.81 4.01 -3.41
CA ALA A 348 20.45 2.73 -3.73
C ALA A 348 21.24 2.12 -2.56
N LEU A 349 21.64 2.94 -1.58
CA LEU A 349 22.40 2.50 -0.40
C LEU A 349 21.54 2.43 0.87
N SER A 350 20.38 3.10 0.90
CA SER A 350 19.48 3.12 2.06
C SER A 350 18.33 2.13 1.88
N ARG A 351 17.93 1.48 2.98
CA ARG A 351 16.85 0.48 3.10
C ARG A 351 15.49 0.86 2.49
N ARG A 352 15.36 2.04 1.89
CA ARG A 352 14.18 2.57 1.21
C ARG A 352 13.96 1.93 -0.17
N MET A 353 15.02 1.60 -0.90
CA MET A 353 14.92 0.89 -2.19
C MET A 353 15.79 -0.35 -2.24
N LEU A 354 17.06 -0.22 -1.84
CA LEU A 354 18.01 -1.31 -1.80
C LEU A 354 18.85 -1.22 -0.54
N THR A 355 19.26 -2.37 -0.01
CA THR A 355 20.37 -2.40 0.94
C THR A 355 21.61 -2.91 0.23
N THR A 356 22.61 -2.04 0.07
CA THR A 356 23.87 -2.43 -0.55
C THR A 356 24.90 -2.77 0.51
N LYS A 357 25.47 -3.98 0.46
CA LYS A 357 26.62 -4.39 1.27
C LYS A 357 27.83 -4.64 0.39
N ILE A 358 29.00 -4.27 0.87
CA ILE A 358 30.28 -4.58 0.23
C ILE A 358 31.11 -5.36 1.24
N MET A 359 31.43 -6.60 0.93
CA MET A 359 32.13 -7.51 1.83
C MET A 359 33.20 -8.32 1.10
N TYR A 360 34.03 -9.01 1.87
CA TYR A 360 35.04 -9.89 1.32
C TYR A 360 34.78 -11.35 1.71
N LEU A 361 35.16 -12.25 0.80
CA LEU A 361 35.28 -13.68 1.08
C LEU A 361 36.78 -14.02 1.05
N PRO A 362 37.37 -14.57 2.13
CA PRO A 362 38.79 -14.93 2.12
C PRO A 362 39.15 -15.80 0.91
N THR A 363 40.26 -15.49 0.24
CA THR A 363 40.67 -16.16 -1.02
C THR A 363 40.76 -17.68 -0.86
N ASN A 364 41.28 -18.15 0.26
CA ASN A 364 41.36 -19.57 0.59
C ASN A 364 39.97 -20.22 0.80
N ALA A 365 39.00 -19.48 1.32
CA ALA A 365 37.63 -19.96 1.46
C ALA A 365 36.97 -20.12 0.08
N LEU A 366 37.11 -19.10 -0.79
CA LEU A 366 36.62 -19.17 -2.17
C LEU A 366 37.23 -20.35 -2.93
N VAL A 367 38.57 -20.44 -2.95
CA VAL A 367 39.30 -21.51 -3.64
C VAL A 367 38.91 -22.89 -3.08
N SER A 368 38.73 -23.02 -1.76
CA SER A 368 38.30 -24.30 -1.18
C SER A 368 36.86 -24.66 -1.57
N CYS A 369 35.94 -23.69 -1.66
CA CYS A 369 34.57 -23.97 -2.12
C CYS A 369 34.58 -24.42 -3.58
N ILE A 370 35.28 -23.70 -4.46
CA ILE A 370 35.40 -24.06 -5.87
C ILE A 370 36.02 -25.45 -6.02
N ALA A 371 37.12 -25.75 -5.33
CA ALA A 371 37.81 -27.03 -5.44
C ALA A 371 36.99 -28.21 -4.90
N ALA A 372 36.31 -28.04 -3.76
CA ALA A 372 35.54 -29.11 -3.13
C ALA A 372 34.25 -29.47 -3.88
N TYR A 373 33.65 -28.51 -4.59
CA TYR A 373 32.39 -28.68 -5.32
C TYR A 373 32.56 -28.65 -6.85
N ALA A 374 33.80 -28.66 -7.36
CA ALA A 374 34.10 -28.56 -8.80
C ALA A 374 33.35 -29.59 -9.66
N LYS A 375 33.25 -30.84 -9.16
CA LYS A 375 32.55 -31.94 -9.86
C LYS A 375 31.05 -31.67 -9.93
N ASP A 376 30.45 -31.29 -8.81
CA ASP A 376 28.99 -31.06 -8.70
C ASP A 376 28.55 -29.80 -9.46
N ALA A 377 29.44 -28.83 -9.58
CA ALA A 377 29.25 -27.61 -10.37
C ALA A 377 29.63 -27.76 -11.85
N GLU A 378 30.06 -28.95 -12.29
CA GLU A 378 30.45 -29.25 -13.68
C GLU A 378 31.55 -28.33 -14.22
N ILE A 379 32.50 -27.97 -13.35
CA ILE A 379 33.67 -27.20 -13.73
C ILE A 379 34.59 -28.10 -14.58
N PRO A 380 34.97 -27.70 -15.81
CA PRO A 380 35.74 -28.54 -16.73
C PRO A 380 37.24 -28.57 -16.39
N ILE A 381 37.56 -28.78 -15.11
CA ILE A 381 38.93 -28.89 -14.61
C ILE A 381 39.04 -30.24 -13.88
N PRO A 382 39.85 -31.18 -14.38
CA PRO A 382 40.04 -32.44 -13.68
C PRO A 382 40.75 -32.20 -12.34
N LYS A 383 40.51 -33.09 -11.36
CA LYS A 383 41.10 -32.97 -10.02
C LYS A 383 42.63 -32.95 -10.05
N GLU A 384 43.24 -33.65 -11.00
CA GLU A 384 44.69 -33.66 -11.22
C GLU A 384 45.22 -32.26 -11.57
N ASP A 385 44.48 -31.51 -12.39
CA ASP A 385 44.86 -30.15 -12.79
C ASP A 385 44.70 -29.15 -11.65
N LEU A 386 43.70 -29.35 -10.78
CA LEU A 386 43.54 -28.55 -9.57
C LEU A 386 44.78 -28.70 -8.65
N LEU A 387 45.30 -29.92 -8.51
CA LEU A 387 46.44 -30.23 -7.64
C LEU A 387 47.80 -29.95 -8.28
N ASN A 388 47.86 -29.80 -9.61
CA ASN A 388 49.10 -29.59 -10.33
C ASN A 388 49.71 -28.21 -9.99
N ARG A 389 51.00 -28.22 -9.60
CA ARG A 389 51.76 -27.02 -9.20
C ARG A 389 51.88 -25.98 -10.31
N ASP A 390 51.94 -26.41 -11.56
CA ASP A 390 52.10 -25.54 -12.73
C ASP A 390 50.74 -25.03 -13.27
N LYS A 391 49.63 -25.49 -12.68
CA LYS A 391 48.26 -25.08 -13.06
C LYS A 391 47.60 -24.26 -11.94
N TYR A 392 46.79 -24.88 -11.09
CA TYR A 392 46.07 -24.17 -10.01
C TYR A 392 46.77 -24.27 -8.66
N ASN A 393 47.65 -25.26 -8.45
CA ASN A 393 48.43 -25.44 -7.21
C ASN A 393 47.55 -25.47 -5.92
N ILE A 394 46.40 -26.12 -5.98
CA ILE A 394 45.45 -26.22 -4.86
C ILE A 394 45.91 -27.30 -3.88
N LEU A 395 45.80 -27.04 -2.59
CA LEU A 395 46.14 -28.01 -1.55
C LEU A 395 45.06 -29.11 -1.47
N GLN A 396 45.49 -30.37 -1.36
CA GLN A 396 44.58 -31.53 -1.39
C GLN A 396 43.43 -31.46 -0.36
N HIS A 397 43.69 -30.90 0.82
CA HIS A 397 42.68 -30.76 1.86
C HIS A 397 41.58 -29.72 1.54
N TRP A 398 41.81 -28.80 0.59
CA TRP A 398 40.81 -27.85 0.10
C TRP A 398 39.80 -28.49 -0.86
N CYS A 399 40.12 -29.65 -1.43
CA CYS A 399 39.19 -30.43 -2.26
C CYS A 399 38.19 -31.26 -1.42
N ILE A 400 38.22 -31.14 -0.09
CA ILE A 400 37.36 -31.91 0.82
C ILE A 400 36.19 -31.02 1.28
N LYS A 401 34.95 -31.44 1.02
CA LYS A 401 33.73 -30.68 1.36
C LYS A 401 33.63 -30.29 2.83
N SER A 402 33.96 -31.19 3.76
CA SER A 402 33.91 -30.88 5.21
C SER A 402 34.86 -29.74 5.60
N ASN A 403 36.04 -29.66 4.99
CA ASN A 403 36.98 -28.56 5.21
C ASN A 403 36.50 -27.26 4.57
N ALA A 404 35.90 -27.33 3.38
CA ALA A 404 35.28 -26.17 2.74
C ALA A 404 34.15 -25.59 3.61
N LYS A 405 33.26 -26.44 4.13
CA LYS A 405 32.18 -26.03 5.07
C LYS A 405 32.74 -25.33 6.31
N LYS A 406 33.70 -25.98 6.97
CA LYS A 406 34.35 -25.42 8.18
C LYS A 406 35.04 -24.09 7.92
N THR A 407 35.63 -23.92 6.73
CA THR A 407 36.28 -22.67 6.36
C THR A 407 35.23 -21.60 6.07
N LEU A 408 34.20 -21.92 5.28
CA LEU A 408 33.10 -21.03 4.91
C LEU A 408 32.31 -20.55 6.14
N SER A 409 32.06 -21.42 7.12
CA SER A 409 31.32 -21.08 8.35
C SER A 409 32.01 -20.05 9.25
N THR A 410 33.27 -19.71 8.96
CA THR A 410 34.03 -18.70 9.70
C THR A 410 34.17 -17.36 8.95
N THR A 411 33.59 -17.27 7.76
CA THR A 411 33.72 -16.10 6.87
C THR A 411 32.70 -15.02 7.18
N PRO A 412 32.99 -13.74 6.83
CA PRO A 412 32.02 -12.65 6.97
C PRO A 412 30.69 -12.91 6.27
N LEU A 413 30.72 -13.52 5.07
CA LEU A 413 29.53 -13.87 4.30
C LEU A 413 28.60 -14.81 5.09
N TYR A 414 29.15 -15.91 5.62
CA TYR A 414 28.36 -16.87 6.41
C TYR A 414 27.79 -16.23 7.68
N LEU A 415 28.63 -15.50 8.43
CA LEU A 415 28.21 -14.86 9.68
C LEU A 415 27.12 -13.81 9.43
N GLN A 416 27.22 -13.04 8.34
CA GLN A 416 26.21 -12.07 7.96
C GLN A 416 24.88 -12.73 7.54
N LEU A 417 24.93 -13.83 6.78
CA LEU A 417 23.74 -14.62 6.41
C LEU A 417 23.09 -15.28 7.63
N SER A 418 23.89 -15.70 8.60
CA SER A 418 23.42 -16.33 9.85
C SER A 418 22.94 -15.33 10.91
N GLY A 419 23.08 -14.02 10.67
CA GLY A 419 22.74 -12.99 11.65
C GLY A 419 23.61 -13.02 12.92
N VAL A 420 24.85 -13.53 12.83
CA VAL A 420 25.79 -13.62 13.95
C VAL A 420 26.76 -12.43 13.91
N SER A 421 27.02 -11.81 15.07
CA SER A 421 27.96 -10.70 15.16
C SER A 421 29.38 -11.13 14.83
N ILE A 422 30.11 -10.26 14.12
CA ILE A 422 31.51 -10.48 13.78
C ILE A 422 32.35 -9.80 14.86
N THR A 423 33.30 -10.54 15.44
CA THR A 423 34.35 -9.93 16.26
C THR A 423 35.27 -9.11 15.35
N GLY A 424 35.17 -7.78 15.46
CA GLY A 424 36.03 -6.86 14.72
C GLY A 424 37.50 -7.05 15.08
N GLY A 425 38.38 -7.02 14.07
CA GLY A 425 39.83 -7.11 14.25
C GLY A 425 40.52 -7.94 13.17
N LYS A 426 41.64 -7.43 12.64
CA LYS A 426 42.44 -8.12 11.62
C LYS A 426 42.95 -9.46 12.16
N ARG A 427 42.53 -10.57 11.55
CA ARG A 427 43.11 -11.90 11.82
C ARG A 427 44.44 -12.08 11.06
N LYS A 428 45.40 -11.18 11.27
CA LYS A 428 46.75 -11.26 10.66
C LYS A 428 47.69 -12.03 11.57
N SER A 429 47.47 -13.34 11.74
CA SER A 429 48.47 -14.21 12.38
C SER A 429 48.64 -15.56 11.67
N GLY A 430 49.92 -15.89 11.41
CA GLY A 430 50.48 -17.18 11.01
C GLY A 430 49.67 -17.99 9.98
N ARG A 431 48.65 -18.71 10.45
CA ARG A 431 47.88 -19.68 9.64
C ARG A 431 46.98 -19.02 8.60
N VAL A 432 46.38 -17.86 8.91
CA VAL A 432 45.47 -17.17 7.98
C VAL A 432 46.25 -16.56 6.82
N GLU A 433 47.35 -15.85 7.11
CA GLU A 433 48.20 -15.24 6.09
C GLU A 433 48.82 -16.31 5.16
N LYS A 434 49.29 -17.43 5.73
CA LYS A 434 49.80 -18.56 4.93
C LYS A 434 48.70 -19.17 4.06
N GLY A 435 47.47 -19.28 4.58
CA GLY A 435 46.31 -19.76 3.82
C GLY A 435 45.99 -18.87 2.61
N LEU A 436 45.97 -17.55 2.79
CA LEU A 436 45.75 -16.58 1.72
C LEU A 436 46.85 -16.66 0.66
N LYS A 437 48.14 -16.66 1.07
CA LYS A 437 49.29 -16.78 0.15
C LYS A 437 49.26 -18.07 -0.67
N ASN A 438 48.88 -19.18 -0.06
CA ASN A 438 48.76 -20.47 -0.75
C ASN A 438 47.60 -20.49 -1.76
N ALA A 439 46.56 -19.67 -1.54
CA ALA A 439 45.38 -19.61 -2.40
C ALA A 439 45.56 -18.63 -3.58
N THR A 440 46.52 -17.70 -3.49
CA THR A 440 46.77 -16.70 -4.53
C THR A 440 46.98 -17.29 -5.92
N PRO A 441 47.86 -18.31 -6.14
CA PRO A 441 48.08 -18.86 -7.48
C PRO A 441 46.81 -19.47 -8.08
N ALA A 442 46.03 -20.17 -7.26
CA ALA A 442 44.76 -20.76 -7.68
C ALA A 442 43.75 -19.69 -8.08
N PHE A 443 43.63 -18.62 -7.29
CA PHE A 443 42.73 -17.50 -7.57
C PHE A 443 43.14 -16.74 -8.83
N GLU A 444 44.42 -16.44 -9.01
CA GLU A 444 44.94 -15.79 -10.23
C GLU A 444 44.64 -16.63 -11.46
N LYS A 445 44.76 -17.96 -11.36
CA LYS A 445 44.42 -18.86 -12.45
C LYS A 445 42.92 -18.86 -12.76
N ILE A 446 42.06 -18.91 -11.74
CA ILE A 446 40.60 -18.78 -11.88
C ILE A 446 40.24 -17.44 -12.55
N ASN A 447 40.79 -16.32 -12.06
CA ASN A 447 40.59 -15.00 -12.65
C ASN A 447 41.02 -14.99 -14.12
N LYS A 448 42.17 -15.59 -14.46
CA LYS A 448 42.65 -15.69 -15.83
C LYS A 448 41.72 -16.51 -16.71
N ASP A 449 41.22 -17.65 -16.24
CA ASP A 449 40.31 -18.49 -17.03
C ASP A 449 38.95 -17.84 -17.28
N ILE A 450 38.47 -17.02 -16.34
CA ILE A 450 37.28 -16.17 -16.52
C ILE A 450 37.57 -15.06 -17.53
N SER A 451 38.70 -14.35 -17.37
CA SER A 451 39.09 -13.22 -18.24
C SER A 451 39.35 -13.66 -19.68
N ASP A 452 40.00 -14.82 -19.86
CA ASP A 452 40.25 -15.46 -21.15
C ASP A 452 38.99 -16.13 -21.74
N LYS A 453 37.83 -16.08 -21.04
CA LYS A 453 36.57 -16.75 -21.41
C LYS A 453 36.69 -18.27 -21.62
N LYS A 454 37.65 -18.92 -20.97
CA LYS A 454 37.83 -20.39 -21.03
C LYS A 454 36.77 -21.10 -20.21
N ILE A 455 36.43 -20.54 -19.06
CA ILE A 455 35.41 -21.05 -18.15
C ILE A 455 34.56 -19.86 -17.71
N SER A 456 33.24 -19.99 -17.83
CA SER A 456 32.32 -18.96 -17.33
C SER A 456 32.37 -18.91 -15.79
N ASP A 457 32.40 -17.68 -15.27
CA ASP A 457 32.14 -17.33 -13.87
C ASP A 457 30.94 -18.05 -13.26
N GLN A 458 29.86 -18.25 -14.03
CA GLN A 458 28.66 -18.98 -13.61
C GLN A 458 28.94 -20.36 -13.02
N LYS A 459 29.93 -21.08 -13.55
CA LYS A 459 30.32 -22.41 -13.03
C LYS A 459 31.00 -22.31 -11.67
N PHE A 460 31.80 -21.27 -11.47
CA PHE A 460 32.43 -20.98 -10.18
C PHE A 460 31.38 -20.50 -9.15
N ASN A 461 30.43 -19.66 -9.58
CA ASN A 461 29.29 -19.22 -8.76
C ASN A 461 28.43 -20.40 -8.31
N LYS A 462 28.13 -21.36 -9.21
CA LYS A 462 27.43 -22.61 -8.89
C LYS A 462 28.17 -23.42 -7.81
N ALA A 463 29.50 -23.53 -7.88
CA ALA A 463 30.27 -24.24 -6.85
C ALA A 463 30.19 -23.56 -5.47
N VAL A 464 30.23 -22.23 -5.42
CA VAL A 464 30.06 -21.48 -4.17
C VAL A 464 28.63 -21.62 -3.64
N CYS A 465 27.62 -21.59 -4.51
CA CYS A 465 26.23 -21.79 -4.15
C CYS A 465 25.99 -23.17 -3.52
N LEU A 466 26.53 -24.24 -4.12
CA LEU A 466 26.46 -25.59 -3.56
C LEU A 466 27.14 -25.67 -2.18
N ALA A 467 28.27 -24.97 -2.00
CA ALA A 467 28.94 -24.91 -0.71
C ALA A 467 28.10 -24.17 0.36
N LEU A 468 27.38 -23.11 -0.03
CA LEU A 468 26.45 -22.39 0.84
C LEU A 468 25.24 -23.26 1.21
N GLN A 469 24.60 -23.91 0.24
CA GLN A 469 23.51 -24.86 0.49
C GLN A 469 23.94 -25.93 1.50
N ASP A 470 25.11 -26.53 1.31
CA ASP A 470 25.58 -27.66 2.12
C ASP A 470 26.05 -27.24 3.53
N VAL A 471 26.38 -25.96 3.77
CA VAL A 471 26.67 -25.44 5.12
C VAL A 471 25.40 -25.02 5.87
N PHE A 472 24.35 -24.59 5.15
CA PHE A 472 23.07 -24.18 5.74
C PHE A 472 22.00 -25.28 5.80
N ASN A 473 22.22 -26.44 5.17
CA ASN A 473 21.26 -27.56 5.08
C ASN A 473 20.71 -28.08 6.44
N ASN A 474 21.46 -27.88 7.53
CA ASN A 474 21.07 -28.27 8.91
C ASN A 474 21.01 -27.07 9.87
N SER A 475 20.95 -25.85 9.36
CA SER A 475 20.85 -24.65 10.19
C SER A 475 19.40 -24.36 10.55
N GLU A 476 19.17 -23.71 11.69
CA GLU A 476 17.84 -23.16 12.05
C GLU A 476 17.40 -22.03 11.10
N HIS A 477 18.30 -21.56 10.24
CA HIS A 477 18.04 -20.52 9.27
C HIS A 477 17.42 -21.13 8.00
N ASN A 478 16.13 -20.89 7.79
CA ASN A 478 15.42 -21.28 6.57
C ASN A 478 15.86 -20.38 5.41
N LEU A 479 16.99 -20.72 4.78
CA LEU A 479 17.59 -20.00 3.66
C LEU A 479 17.60 -20.89 2.42
N ASP A 480 16.99 -20.41 1.33
CA ASP A 480 17.09 -21.05 0.03
C ASP A 480 18.13 -20.34 -0.83
N PHE A 481 19.00 -21.11 -1.50
CA PHE A 481 20.10 -20.58 -2.30
C PHE A 481 19.97 -21.07 -3.72
N VAL A 482 20.03 -20.16 -4.68
CA VAL A 482 19.93 -20.51 -6.09
C VAL A 482 20.95 -19.73 -6.92
N ALA A 483 21.81 -20.45 -7.65
CA ALA A 483 22.77 -19.83 -8.55
C ALA A 483 22.12 -19.45 -9.88
N GLU A 484 22.49 -18.29 -10.42
CA GLU A 484 22.21 -17.93 -11.81
C GLU A 484 20.73 -18.03 -12.19
N LYS A 485 19.81 -17.60 -11.32
CA LYS A 485 18.38 -17.49 -11.67
C LYS A 485 17.93 -16.02 -11.69
N PRO A 486 16.96 -15.64 -12.56
CA PRO A 486 16.39 -14.31 -12.54
C PRO A 486 15.77 -13.99 -11.17
N HIS A 487 15.89 -12.73 -10.75
CA HIS A 487 15.24 -12.24 -9.55
C HIS A 487 13.71 -12.22 -9.73
N PRO A 488 12.91 -12.68 -8.75
CA PRO A 488 11.46 -12.85 -8.92
C PRO A 488 10.70 -11.57 -9.26
N HIS A 489 11.18 -10.42 -8.77
CA HIS A 489 10.56 -9.11 -8.99
C HIS A 489 11.38 -8.17 -9.89
N LEU A 490 12.63 -8.54 -10.21
CA LEU A 490 13.55 -7.76 -11.04
C LEU A 490 13.98 -8.67 -12.19
N THR A 491 13.06 -8.95 -13.10
CA THR A 491 13.18 -9.99 -14.14
C THR A 491 14.40 -9.86 -15.06
N ASN A 492 14.96 -8.66 -15.20
CA ASN A 492 16.15 -8.41 -16.03
C ASN A 492 17.45 -8.55 -15.21
N ILE A 493 17.34 -8.69 -13.90
CA ILE A 493 18.45 -8.94 -12.99
C ILE A 493 18.59 -10.44 -12.77
N ARG A 494 19.81 -10.93 -12.99
CA ARG A 494 20.24 -12.29 -12.67
C ARG A 494 21.45 -12.19 -11.74
N PRO A 495 21.26 -12.29 -10.41
CA PRO A 495 22.38 -12.33 -9.48
C PRO A 495 23.19 -13.61 -9.68
N ASP A 496 24.48 -13.57 -9.29
CA ASP A 496 25.34 -14.75 -9.32
C ASP A 496 24.78 -15.84 -8.39
N ILE A 497 24.33 -15.44 -7.20
CA ILE A 497 23.57 -16.28 -6.27
C ILE A 497 22.44 -15.45 -5.65
N LEU A 498 21.21 -15.93 -5.80
CA LEU A 498 20.04 -15.43 -5.08
C LEU A 498 19.87 -16.22 -3.78
N VAL A 499 19.69 -15.52 -2.66
CA VAL A 499 19.33 -16.11 -1.38
C VAL A 499 17.94 -15.62 -0.99
N ASP A 500 17.00 -16.53 -0.84
CA ASP A 500 15.68 -16.23 -0.29
C ASP A 500 15.68 -16.49 1.22
N THR A 501 15.41 -15.44 1.98
CA THR A 501 15.21 -15.52 3.43
C THR A 501 13.73 -15.30 3.75
N ASN A 502 13.32 -15.55 4.99
CA ASN A 502 11.94 -15.30 5.40
C ASN A 502 11.48 -13.85 5.12
N ASP A 503 12.37 -12.87 5.31
CA ASP A 503 12.01 -11.45 5.32
C ASP A 503 12.53 -10.66 4.11
N LYS A 504 13.51 -11.18 3.36
CA LYS A 504 14.20 -10.42 2.31
C LYS A 504 14.83 -11.33 1.24
N LEU A 505 15.09 -10.76 0.08
CA LEU A 505 15.90 -11.37 -0.97
C LEU A 505 17.30 -10.77 -0.95
N VAL A 506 18.33 -11.63 -0.97
CA VAL A 506 19.73 -11.20 -1.00
C VAL A 506 20.38 -11.65 -2.31
N CYS A 507 20.80 -10.68 -3.12
CA CYS A 507 21.53 -10.88 -4.36
C CYS A 507 23.03 -10.81 -4.09
N LEU A 508 23.72 -11.95 -4.12
CA LEU A 508 25.18 -12.00 -4.03
C LEU A 508 25.79 -11.77 -5.42
N GLU A 509 26.73 -10.83 -5.51
CA GLU A 509 27.43 -10.42 -6.73
C GLU A 509 28.95 -10.60 -6.52
N PHE A 510 29.50 -11.67 -7.05
CA PHE A 510 30.92 -12.03 -6.97
C PHE A 510 31.75 -11.28 -8.00
N CYS A 511 32.86 -10.69 -7.56
CA CYS A 511 33.85 -10.07 -8.43
C CYS A 511 35.17 -10.85 -8.35
N TYR A 512 35.48 -11.62 -9.41
CA TYR A 512 36.71 -12.42 -9.50
C TYR A 512 37.93 -11.61 -9.95
N THR A 513 37.96 -10.29 -9.76
CA THR A 513 39.10 -9.46 -10.18
C THR A 513 40.36 -9.71 -9.34
N ASN A 514 41.53 -9.68 -9.96
CA ASN A 514 42.83 -9.58 -9.28
C ASN A 514 43.30 -8.12 -9.12
N ASN A 515 42.55 -7.17 -9.68
CA ASN A 515 42.91 -5.76 -9.66
C ASN A 515 42.54 -5.12 -8.32
N LYS A 516 43.57 -4.78 -7.56
CA LYS A 516 43.50 -4.19 -6.23
C LYS A 516 43.43 -2.66 -6.23
N THR A 517 43.13 -2.02 -7.35
CA THR A 517 42.89 -0.57 -7.40
C THR A 517 41.50 -0.24 -6.84
N PRO A 518 41.37 0.59 -5.78
CA PRO A 518 40.08 0.94 -5.18
C PRO A 518 39.04 1.49 -6.18
N GLY A 519 39.47 2.27 -7.17
CA GLY A 519 38.58 2.81 -8.20
C GLY A 519 37.91 1.74 -9.05
N ASN A 520 38.56 0.60 -9.30
CA ASN A 520 37.97 -0.49 -10.08
C ASN A 520 36.89 -1.24 -9.28
N MET A 521 37.06 -1.35 -7.96
CA MET A 521 36.02 -1.88 -7.07
C MET A 521 34.80 -0.96 -7.08
N ALA A 522 35.00 0.34 -6.86
CA ALA A 522 33.93 1.33 -6.88
C ALA A 522 33.19 1.32 -8.23
N ASP A 523 33.93 1.27 -9.34
CA ASP A 523 33.35 1.24 -10.68
C ASP A 523 32.49 -0.02 -10.93
N TYR A 524 32.96 -1.19 -10.47
CA TYR A 524 32.21 -2.44 -10.55
C TYR A 524 30.88 -2.35 -9.78
N VAL A 525 30.94 -1.91 -8.51
CA VAL A 525 29.78 -1.74 -7.64
C VAL A 525 28.78 -0.77 -8.27
N LEU A 526 29.23 0.43 -8.66
CA LEU A 526 28.37 1.46 -9.24
C LEU A 526 27.77 1.05 -10.59
N ARG A 527 28.47 0.24 -11.40
CA ARG A 527 27.93 -0.29 -12.66
C ARG A 527 26.79 -1.26 -12.43
N LYS A 528 27.01 -2.25 -11.57
CA LYS A 528 26.02 -3.27 -11.24
C LYS A 528 24.83 -2.65 -10.54
N LEU A 529 25.07 -1.81 -9.52
CA LEU A 529 24.00 -1.12 -8.81
C LEU A 529 23.14 -0.23 -9.72
N ASN A 530 23.71 0.34 -10.79
CA ASN A 530 22.96 1.11 -11.77
C ASN A 530 21.95 0.23 -12.53
N GLN A 531 22.29 -1.03 -12.81
CA GLN A 531 21.38 -1.97 -13.46
C GLN A 531 20.18 -2.29 -12.57
N TYR A 532 20.42 -2.54 -11.28
CA TYR A 532 19.36 -2.76 -10.29
C TYR A 532 18.46 -1.53 -10.16
N MET A 533 19.06 -0.35 -10.00
CA MET A 533 18.31 0.90 -9.84
C MET A 533 17.47 1.23 -11.07
N LYS A 534 17.97 1.02 -12.29
CA LYS A 534 17.18 1.25 -13.52
C LYS A 534 15.92 0.39 -13.55
N GLN A 535 16.03 -0.90 -13.23
CA GLN A 535 14.85 -1.76 -13.20
C GLN A 535 13.88 -1.39 -12.07
N LEU A 536 14.37 -0.94 -10.91
CA LEU A 536 13.50 -0.42 -9.85
C LEU A 536 12.80 0.87 -10.25
N GLU A 537 13.49 1.78 -10.93
CA GLU A 537 12.93 3.02 -11.47
C GLU A 537 11.82 2.72 -12.48
N ASP A 538 12.04 1.74 -13.37
CA ASP A 538 11.05 1.31 -14.37
C ASP A 538 9.83 0.61 -13.72
N ASN A 539 10.05 -0.20 -12.69
CA ASN A 539 8.98 -0.96 -12.04
C ASN A 539 8.10 -0.13 -11.10
N PHE A 540 8.63 0.93 -10.48
CA PHE A 540 7.96 1.65 -9.38
C PHE A 540 7.62 3.12 -9.67
N GLU A 541 7.74 3.58 -10.92
CA GLU A 541 7.42 4.94 -11.38
C GLU A 541 7.90 6.04 -10.39
N ILE A 542 9.16 5.96 -9.97
CA ILE A 542 9.69 6.83 -8.91
C ILE A 542 9.61 8.30 -9.38
N PRO A 543 9.00 9.21 -8.59
CA PRO A 543 8.95 10.63 -8.90
C PRO A 543 10.33 11.21 -9.22
N LYS A 544 10.42 11.96 -10.33
CA LYS A 544 11.70 12.49 -10.83
C LYS A 544 12.44 13.38 -9.82
N ASP A 545 11.71 14.05 -8.93
CA ASP A 545 12.23 14.89 -7.85
C ASP A 545 12.99 14.09 -6.79
N LEU A 546 12.63 12.82 -6.55
CA LEU A 546 13.36 11.92 -5.64
C LEU A 546 14.64 11.35 -6.25
N LEU A 547 14.76 11.38 -7.58
CA LEU A 547 15.93 10.94 -8.34
C LEU A 547 16.85 12.11 -8.73
N SER A 548 16.37 13.36 -8.64
CA SER A 548 16.99 14.54 -9.25
C SER A 548 18.05 15.27 -8.43
#